data_AF-A0A3G8H5J6-F1
#
_entry.id   AF-A0A3G8H5J6-F1
#
_cell.length_a   1.000
_cell.length_b   1.000
_cell.length_c   1.000
_cell.angle_alpha   90.00
_cell.angle_beta   90.00
_cell.angle_gamma   90.00
#
_symmetry.space_group_name_H-M   'P 1'
#
loop_
_entity.id
_entity.type
_entity.pdbx_description
1 polymer ?
#
loop_
_entity_poly.entity_id
_entity_poly.type
_entity_poly.pdbx_seq_one_letter_code
_entity_poly.pdbx_strand_id
1 'polypeptide(L)'
;MAGRGYVTREIRRHQGDAVALEIDQVAEEVPVALVYNGISHAVMMATPLDLEPFAAGFSLTEGIVDGVHEIYDVEVEPGCDGIEVRLEVSQRAFMALKQRRRTLAGRTGCGVCGIESLALLDLVPEPLAGIQPVSPDAAAIRRAAADLRARQHLMAATGGVHAAAWCGPDGQLRAVFEDVGRHNALDKLIGHLARAREAFGEGFVFLSSRASYELVRKAARMQIPMLATISAPTSLAIRIAEQAGVRLLSFCRQDGFVEYTSPGTVIASEPPVAAG
;
A
#
# COMPACT_ATOMS: atom_id res chain seq x y z
N MET A 1 5.93 9.20 -22.45
CA MET A 1 7.15 9.70 -21.79
C MET A 1 6.93 9.58 -20.29
N ALA A 2 7.68 8.74 -19.59
CA ALA A 2 7.57 8.67 -18.14
C ALA A 2 8.13 9.96 -17.54
N GLY A 3 7.32 10.67 -16.75
CA GLY A 3 7.75 11.86 -16.01
C GLY A 3 8.79 11.52 -14.95
N ARG A 4 9.25 12.53 -14.20
CA ARG A 4 10.17 12.30 -13.07
C ARG A 4 9.45 11.98 -11.75
N GLY A 5 8.12 12.03 -11.73
CA GLY A 5 7.30 11.87 -10.52
C GLY A 5 7.29 13.11 -9.60
N TYR A 6 7.86 14.23 -10.05
CA TYR A 6 7.85 15.52 -9.37
C TYR A 6 7.91 16.67 -10.37
N VAL A 7 7.45 17.83 -9.93
CA VAL A 7 7.51 19.10 -10.66
C VAL A 7 8.40 20.09 -9.95
N THR A 8 9.00 21.00 -10.71
CA THR A 8 9.83 22.08 -10.16
C THR A 8 8.98 23.33 -9.94
N ARG A 9 9.12 23.98 -8.78
CA ARG A 9 8.39 25.21 -8.43
C ARG A 9 9.33 26.25 -7.83
N GLU A 10 9.12 27.51 -8.22
CA GLU A 10 9.68 28.63 -7.48
C GLU A 10 8.88 28.79 -6.17
N ILE A 11 9.60 28.92 -5.07
CA ILE A 11 9.04 29.02 -3.72
C ILE A 11 9.64 30.20 -2.97
N ARG A 12 9.02 30.53 -1.85
CA ARG A 12 9.58 31.43 -0.84
C ARG A 12 9.89 30.62 0.42
N ARG A 13 11.17 30.46 0.74
CA ARG A 13 11.63 29.76 1.95
C ARG A 13 11.79 30.73 3.11
N HIS A 14 11.18 30.39 4.25
CA HIS A 14 11.32 31.12 5.51
C HIS A 14 12.22 30.32 6.45
N GLN A 15 13.31 30.92 6.93
CA GLN A 15 14.23 30.33 7.91
C GLN A 15 14.57 31.35 9.01
N GLY A 16 13.95 31.20 10.18
CA GLY A 16 13.96 32.27 11.19
C GLY A 16 13.32 33.53 10.62
N ASP A 17 14.02 34.67 10.71
CA ASP A 17 13.56 35.95 10.16
C ASP A 17 13.95 36.15 8.67
N ALA A 18 14.73 35.23 8.08
CA ALA A 18 15.16 35.33 6.70
C ALA A 18 14.13 34.76 5.71
N VAL A 19 13.99 35.42 4.56
CA VAL A 19 13.11 35.03 3.46
C VAL A 19 13.90 34.99 2.15
N ALA A 20 13.93 33.85 1.48
CA ALA A 20 14.64 33.66 0.20
C ALA A 20 13.72 33.09 -0.88
N LEU A 21 13.93 33.50 -2.14
CA LEU A 21 13.33 32.84 -3.31
C LEU A 21 14.23 31.68 -3.74
N GLU A 22 13.64 30.50 -3.87
CA GLU A 22 14.37 29.26 -4.19
C GLU A 22 13.56 28.40 -5.16
N ILE A 23 14.22 27.38 -5.70
CA ILE A 23 13.59 26.35 -6.51
C ILE A 23 13.44 25.09 -5.64
N ASP A 24 12.23 24.54 -5.57
CA ASP A 24 11.93 23.29 -4.89
C ASP A 24 11.40 22.21 -5.85
N GLN A 25 11.53 20.95 -5.44
CA GLN A 25 10.99 19.78 -6.13
C GLN A 25 9.77 19.29 -5.35
N VAL A 26 8.60 19.28 -6.00
CA VAL A 26 7.33 18.95 -5.37
C VAL A 26 6.81 17.66 -6.01
N ALA A 27 6.45 16.67 -5.19
CA ALA A 27 5.90 15.40 -5.66
C ALA A 27 4.68 15.65 -6.57
N GLU A 28 4.62 14.91 -7.67
CA GLU A 28 3.50 14.98 -8.59
C GLU A 28 2.38 14.05 -8.09
N GLU A 29 1.17 14.60 -7.98
CA GLU A 29 -0.04 13.90 -7.60
C GLU A 29 -1.08 14.13 -8.70
N VAL A 30 -1.49 13.07 -9.39
CA VAL A 30 -2.49 13.13 -10.46
C VAL A 30 -3.62 12.13 -10.19
N PRO A 31 -4.85 12.43 -10.63
CA PRO A 31 -5.92 11.44 -10.61
C PRO A 31 -5.64 10.35 -11.65
N VAL A 32 -5.69 9.10 -11.21
CA VAL A 32 -5.52 7.89 -12.03
C VAL A 32 -6.80 7.07 -11.99
N ALA A 33 -7.49 6.98 -13.12
CA ALA A 33 -8.72 6.20 -13.27
C ALA A 33 -8.40 4.76 -13.65
N LEU A 34 -8.91 3.79 -12.89
CA LEU A 34 -8.80 2.36 -13.20
C LEU A 34 -10.05 1.90 -13.95
N VAL A 35 -9.87 1.53 -15.22
CA VAL A 35 -10.95 1.22 -16.16
C VAL A 35 -10.87 -0.26 -16.54
N TYR A 36 -11.86 -1.07 -16.16
CA TYR A 36 -11.89 -2.51 -16.42
C TYR A 36 -12.87 -2.81 -17.55
N ASN A 37 -12.39 -3.36 -18.67
CA ASN A 37 -13.19 -3.69 -19.87
C ASN A 37 -14.17 -2.56 -20.25
N GLY A 38 -13.66 -1.33 -20.29
CA GLY A 38 -14.42 -0.11 -20.65
C GLY A 38 -15.23 0.52 -19.51
N ILE A 39 -15.17 0.01 -18.28
CA ILE A 39 -15.88 0.55 -17.12
C ILE A 39 -14.92 1.19 -16.13
N SER A 40 -15.06 2.51 -15.92
CA SER A 40 -14.36 3.22 -14.84
C SER A 40 -14.88 2.72 -13.47
N HIS A 41 -13.94 2.19 -12.68
CA HIS A 41 -14.24 1.60 -11.37
C HIS A 41 -13.86 2.50 -10.21
N ALA A 42 -12.66 3.07 -10.25
CA ALA A 42 -12.10 3.90 -9.18
C ALA A 42 -11.19 4.97 -9.75
N VAL A 43 -11.05 6.09 -9.04
CA VAL A 43 -10.06 7.13 -9.30
C VAL A 43 -9.21 7.28 -8.05
N MET A 44 -7.90 7.16 -8.20
CA MET A 44 -6.93 7.24 -7.12
C MET A 44 -5.98 8.41 -7.36
N MET A 45 -5.72 9.21 -6.34
CA MET A 45 -4.63 10.20 -6.41
C MET A 45 -3.31 9.45 -6.27
N ALA A 46 -2.45 9.52 -7.28
CA ALA A 46 -1.22 8.74 -7.34
C ALA A 46 -0.08 9.51 -8.00
N THR A 47 1.15 9.05 -7.76
CA THR A 47 2.32 9.50 -8.51
C THR A 47 2.31 8.83 -9.89
N PRO A 48 2.48 9.56 -11.00
CA PRO A 48 2.31 9.05 -12.37
C PRO A 48 3.50 8.20 -12.86
N LEU A 49 3.95 7.27 -12.01
CA LEU A 49 5.01 6.30 -12.25
C LEU A 49 4.52 4.92 -11.87
N ASP A 50 5.03 3.89 -12.55
CA ASP A 50 4.74 2.49 -12.23
C ASP A 50 3.22 2.19 -12.21
N LEU A 51 2.48 2.78 -13.17
CA LEU A 51 1.02 2.69 -13.20
C LEU A 51 0.49 1.32 -13.63
N GLU A 52 1.23 0.58 -14.45
CA GLU A 52 0.90 -0.81 -14.76
C GLU A 52 0.94 -1.73 -13.52
N PRO A 53 2.05 -1.80 -12.75
CA PRO A 53 2.06 -2.59 -11.52
C PRO A 53 1.12 -2.03 -10.46
N PHE A 54 0.89 -0.71 -10.39
CA PHE A 54 -0.16 -0.14 -9.54
C PHE A 54 -1.54 -0.74 -9.84
N ALA A 55 -1.95 -0.74 -11.11
CA ALA A 55 -3.27 -1.23 -11.51
C ALA A 55 -3.42 -2.73 -11.26
N ALA A 56 -2.38 -3.52 -11.56
CA ALA A 56 -2.37 -4.96 -11.26
C ALA A 56 -2.47 -5.23 -9.74
N GLY A 57 -1.71 -4.51 -8.93
CA GLY A 57 -1.74 -4.65 -7.48
C GLY A 57 -3.08 -4.27 -6.89
N PHE A 58 -3.64 -3.12 -7.28
CA PHE A 58 -4.97 -2.68 -6.86
C PHE A 58 -6.03 -3.73 -7.23
N SER A 59 -5.98 -4.28 -8.45
CA SER A 59 -6.90 -5.33 -8.90
C SER A 59 -6.89 -6.55 -7.99
N LEU A 60 -5.70 -6.97 -7.57
CA LEU A 60 -5.49 -8.12 -6.69
C LEU A 60 -5.92 -7.82 -5.26
N THR A 61 -5.48 -6.68 -4.71
CA THR A 61 -5.67 -6.35 -3.30
C THR A 61 -7.11 -5.93 -2.96
N GLU A 62 -7.84 -5.36 -3.92
CA GLU A 62 -9.29 -5.11 -3.82
C GLU A 62 -10.15 -6.32 -4.24
N GLY A 63 -9.51 -7.39 -4.69
CA GLY A 63 -10.19 -8.62 -5.09
C GLY A 63 -11.11 -8.47 -6.29
N ILE A 64 -10.71 -7.61 -7.24
CA ILE A 64 -11.35 -7.49 -8.54
C ILE A 64 -11.01 -8.71 -9.40
N VAL A 65 -9.77 -9.17 -9.28
CA VAL A 65 -9.29 -10.45 -9.81
C VAL A 65 -8.77 -11.33 -8.67
N ASP A 66 -8.83 -12.65 -8.84
CA ASP A 66 -8.28 -13.60 -7.86
C ASP A 66 -6.78 -13.87 -8.11
N GLY A 67 -6.30 -13.58 -9.32
CA GLY A 67 -4.90 -13.73 -9.66
C GLY A 67 -4.49 -12.93 -10.89
N VAL A 68 -3.19 -12.66 -11.02
CA VAL A 68 -2.64 -11.82 -12.09
C VAL A 68 -2.89 -12.40 -13.49
N HIS A 69 -3.09 -13.71 -13.60
CA HIS A 69 -3.39 -14.41 -14.85
C HIS A 69 -4.78 -14.05 -15.42
N GLU A 70 -5.64 -13.40 -14.64
CA GLU A 70 -6.91 -12.87 -15.11
C GLU A 70 -6.81 -11.47 -15.70
N ILE A 71 -5.62 -10.84 -15.69
CA ILE A 71 -5.35 -9.56 -16.34
C ILE A 71 -4.64 -9.89 -17.66
N TYR A 72 -5.31 -9.63 -18.77
CA TYR A 72 -4.83 -9.94 -20.12
C TYR A 72 -4.02 -8.80 -20.71
N ASP A 73 -4.42 -7.56 -20.43
CA ASP A 73 -3.72 -6.38 -20.91
C ASP A 73 -3.85 -5.19 -19.96
N VAL A 74 -2.87 -4.28 -20.01
CA VAL A 74 -2.86 -3.03 -19.25
C VAL A 74 -2.30 -1.90 -20.12
N GLU A 75 -3.13 -0.92 -20.44
CA GLU A 75 -2.76 0.25 -21.23
C GLU A 75 -2.84 1.53 -20.38
N VAL A 76 -1.80 2.37 -20.45
CA VAL A 76 -1.75 3.65 -19.73
C VAL A 76 -1.93 4.79 -20.71
N GLU A 77 -3.05 5.50 -20.59
CA GLU A 77 -3.44 6.60 -21.48
C GLU A 77 -3.49 7.93 -20.72
N PRO A 78 -2.54 8.85 -20.97
CA PRO A 78 -2.63 10.22 -20.48
C PRO A 78 -3.82 10.96 -21.10
N GLY A 79 -4.60 11.66 -20.28
CA GLY A 79 -5.72 12.51 -20.69
C GLY A 79 -5.57 13.96 -20.21
N CYS A 80 -6.57 14.80 -20.49
CA CYS A 80 -6.57 16.20 -20.07
C CYS A 80 -6.73 16.37 -18.55
N ASP A 81 -7.51 15.50 -17.92
CA ASP A 81 -7.90 15.61 -16.51
C ASP A 81 -7.19 14.59 -15.60
N GLY A 82 -6.21 13.84 -16.12
CA GLY A 82 -5.55 12.76 -15.39
C GLY A 82 -4.99 11.68 -16.30
N ILE A 83 -4.87 10.47 -15.76
CA ILE A 83 -4.41 9.29 -16.50
C ILE A 83 -5.46 8.18 -16.38
N GLU A 84 -5.82 7.56 -17.49
CA GLU A 84 -6.58 6.31 -17.48
C GLU A 84 -5.62 5.13 -17.53
N VAL A 85 -5.80 4.15 -16.65
CA VAL A 85 -5.18 2.84 -16.78
C VAL A 85 -6.29 1.86 -17.13
N ARG A 86 -6.28 1.41 -18.38
CA ARG A 86 -7.27 0.48 -18.93
C ARG A 86 -6.77 -0.94 -18.77
N LEU A 87 -7.57 -1.77 -18.14
CA LEU A 87 -7.29 -3.19 -17.93
C LEU A 87 -8.28 -4.03 -18.73
N GLU A 88 -7.74 -4.97 -19.50
CA GLU A 88 -8.52 -6.10 -19.99
C GLU A 88 -8.43 -7.25 -18.98
N VAL A 89 -9.56 -7.61 -18.38
CA VAL A 89 -9.65 -8.69 -17.40
C VAL A 89 -10.61 -9.80 -17.84
N SER A 90 -10.47 -10.96 -17.20
CA SER A 90 -11.33 -12.13 -17.43
C SER A 90 -12.81 -11.78 -17.35
N GLN A 91 -13.63 -12.41 -18.19
CA GLN A 91 -15.08 -12.18 -18.18
C GLN A 91 -15.70 -12.49 -16.80
N ARG A 92 -15.15 -13.48 -16.09
CA ARG A 92 -15.56 -13.84 -14.73
C ARG A 92 -15.32 -12.69 -13.75
N ALA A 93 -14.10 -12.16 -13.71
CA ALA A 93 -13.73 -11.03 -12.86
C ALA A 93 -14.58 -9.78 -13.20
N PHE A 94 -14.72 -9.47 -14.48
CA PHE A 94 -15.53 -8.35 -14.94
C PHE A 94 -17.01 -8.47 -14.51
N MET A 95 -17.57 -9.69 -14.54
CA MET A 95 -18.95 -9.92 -14.13
C MET A 95 -19.14 -9.80 -12.61
N ALA A 96 -18.19 -10.31 -11.83
CA ALA A 96 -18.17 -10.11 -10.38
C ALA A 96 -18.08 -8.62 -10.00
N LEU A 97 -17.22 -7.87 -10.68
CA LEU A 97 -17.09 -6.42 -10.50
C LEU A 97 -18.41 -5.69 -10.76
N LYS A 98 -19.08 -5.99 -11.88
CA LYS A 98 -20.38 -5.40 -12.21
C LYS A 98 -21.45 -5.74 -11.17
N GLN A 99 -21.46 -6.97 -10.66
CA GLN A 99 -22.41 -7.37 -9.61
C GLN A 99 -22.17 -6.61 -8.31
N ARG A 100 -20.91 -6.49 -7.85
CA ARG A 100 -20.55 -5.68 -6.67
C ARG A 100 -20.96 -4.22 -6.85
N ARG A 101 -20.69 -3.63 -8.02
CA ARG A 101 -21.11 -2.25 -8.32
C ARG A 101 -22.62 -2.07 -8.27
N ARG A 102 -23.42 -3.04 -8.72
CA ARG A 102 -24.90 -2.97 -8.61
C ARG A 102 -25.37 -2.99 -7.16
N THR A 103 -24.73 -3.80 -6.31
CA THR A 103 -25.00 -3.83 -4.86
C THR A 103 -24.60 -2.51 -4.18
N LEU A 104 -23.64 -1.78 -4.76
CA LEU A 104 -23.14 -0.50 -4.28
C LEU A 104 -23.77 0.72 -5.00
N ALA A 105 -24.54 0.52 -6.06
CA ALA A 105 -25.06 1.58 -6.93
C ALA A 105 -26.22 2.33 -6.26
N GLY A 106 -25.83 3.30 -5.43
CA GLY A 106 -26.61 4.42 -4.90
C GLY A 106 -25.71 5.45 -4.21
N ARG A 107 -24.37 5.34 -4.35
CA ARG A 107 -23.40 5.85 -3.39
C ARG A 107 -22.19 6.46 -4.10
N THR A 108 -22.00 7.77 -3.98
CA THR A 108 -20.83 8.51 -4.46
C THR A 108 -19.84 8.70 -3.31
N GLY A 109 -18.56 8.38 -3.50
CA GLY A 109 -17.51 8.79 -2.57
C GLY A 109 -16.19 8.03 -2.69
N CYS A 110 -15.08 8.77 -2.69
CA CYS A 110 -13.71 8.27 -2.52
C CYS A 110 -13.60 7.38 -1.28
N GLY A 111 -12.73 6.35 -1.33
CA GLY A 111 -12.47 5.36 -0.28
C GLY A 111 -12.83 5.78 1.15
N VAL A 112 -13.62 4.93 1.82
CA VAL A 112 -14.24 5.08 3.15
C VAL A 112 -15.19 6.29 3.31
N CYS A 113 -14.88 7.46 2.73
CA CYS A 113 -15.72 8.66 2.66
C CYS A 113 -16.88 8.47 1.67
N GLY A 114 -17.80 7.56 2.03
CA GLY A 114 -18.95 7.15 1.23
C GLY A 114 -19.60 5.86 1.71
N ILE A 115 -19.02 5.21 2.73
CA ILE A 115 -19.62 4.02 3.35
C ILE A 115 -20.69 4.48 4.35
N GLU A 116 -21.95 4.42 3.93
CA GLU A 116 -23.11 4.84 4.75
C GLU A 116 -23.37 3.95 5.98
N SER A 117 -22.75 2.77 6.07
CA SER A 117 -22.94 1.84 7.17
C SER A 117 -21.66 1.07 7.50
N LEU A 118 -21.35 0.97 8.79
CA LEU A 118 -20.27 0.14 9.31
C LEU A 118 -20.39 -1.34 8.87
N ALA A 119 -21.58 -1.83 8.54
CA ALA A 119 -21.80 -3.19 8.06
C ALA A 119 -21.20 -3.47 6.67
N LEU A 120 -20.87 -2.41 5.91
CA LEU A 120 -20.24 -2.51 4.59
C LEU A 120 -18.72 -2.37 4.67
N LEU A 121 -18.17 -2.03 5.85
CA LEU A 121 -16.74 -2.09 6.08
C LEU A 121 -16.33 -3.55 6.19
N ASP A 122 -15.57 -4.02 5.20
CA ASP A 122 -14.98 -5.34 5.22
C ASP A 122 -13.78 -5.36 6.17
N LEU A 123 -14.07 -5.77 7.42
CA LEU A 123 -13.08 -5.87 8.50
C LEU A 123 -12.66 -7.31 8.76
N VAL A 124 -13.12 -8.29 8.00
CA VAL A 124 -12.71 -9.68 8.22
C VAL A 124 -11.55 -9.99 7.27
N PRO A 125 -10.33 -10.26 7.77
CA PRO A 125 -9.23 -10.64 6.91
C PRO A 125 -9.34 -12.11 6.48
N GLU A 126 -8.77 -12.42 5.32
CA GLU A 126 -8.47 -13.81 4.93
C GLU A 126 -7.27 -14.29 5.76
N PRO A 127 -7.38 -15.38 6.54
CA PRO A 127 -6.25 -15.90 7.30
C PRO A 127 -5.13 -16.42 6.41
N LEU A 128 -3.89 -16.38 6.89
CA LEU A 128 -2.77 -17.00 6.21
C LEU A 128 -2.95 -18.53 6.14
N ALA A 129 -2.77 -19.11 4.96
CA ALA A 129 -2.97 -20.52 4.68
C ALA A 129 -1.75 -21.37 5.11
N GLY A 130 -1.48 -21.44 6.42
CA GLY A 130 -0.41 -22.30 6.98
C GLY A 130 1.01 -21.85 6.65
N ILE A 131 1.18 -20.63 6.14
CA ILE A 131 2.48 -20.01 5.90
C ILE A 131 3.07 -19.59 7.25
N GLN A 132 4.23 -20.12 7.59
CA GLN A 132 4.98 -19.63 8.75
C GLN A 132 5.57 -18.26 8.40
N PRO A 133 5.30 -17.21 9.20
CA PRO A 133 5.93 -15.92 8.97
C PRO A 133 7.43 -16.01 8.97
N VAL A 134 8.04 -15.32 8.01
CA VAL A 134 9.49 -15.12 8.03
C VAL A 134 9.89 -14.51 9.36
N SER A 135 11.00 -15.01 9.91
CA SER A 135 11.56 -14.52 11.16
C SER A 135 12.91 -13.85 10.92
N PRO A 136 12.92 -12.66 10.30
CA PRO A 136 14.15 -11.89 10.14
C PRO A 136 14.71 -11.52 11.52
N ASP A 137 16.02 -11.59 11.65
CA ASP A 137 16.69 -11.10 12.86
C ASP A 137 16.70 -9.55 12.90
N ALA A 138 17.13 -8.99 14.03
CA ALA A 138 17.22 -7.54 14.18
C ALA A 138 18.19 -6.88 13.19
N ALA A 139 19.22 -7.61 12.74
CA ALA A 139 20.16 -7.11 11.76
C ALA A 139 19.52 -6.96 10.37
N ALA A 140 18.67 -7.91 9.97
CA ALA A 140 17.88 -7.88 8.75
C ALA A 140 16.89 -6.72 8.75
N ILE A 141 16.14 -6.50 9.84
CA ILE A 141 15.21 -5.36 9.95
C ILE A 141 15.96 -4.01 9.84
N ARG A 142 17.11 -3.90 10.52
CA ARG A 142 17.96 -2.70 10.44
C ARG A 142 18.52 -2.47 9.04
N ARG A 143 18.94 -3.55 8.36
CA ARG A 143 19.42 -3.49 6.96
C ARG A 143 18.32 -2.98 6.04
N ALA A 144 17.12 -3.56 6.12
CA ALA A 144 15.97 -3.13 5.33
C ALA A 144 15.64 -1.64 5.57
N ALA A 145 15.65 -1.19 6.83
CA ALA A 145 15.39 0.21 7.18
C ALA A 145 16.44 1.18 6.59
N ALA A 146 17.72 0.82 6.66
CA ALA A 146 18.81 1.63 6.11
C ALA A 146 18.76 1.68 4.58
N ASP A 147 18.58 0.52 3.94
CA ASP A 147 18.51 0.39 2.48
C ASP A 147 17.30 1.09 1.89
N LEU A 148 16.16 1.08 2.60
CA LEU A 148 14.94 1.74 2.13
C LEU A 148 15.14 3.24 2.07
N ARG A 149 15.82 3.83 3.07
CA ARG A 149 16.17 5.25 3.05
C ARG A 149 17.04 5.60 1.84
N ALA A 150 17.98 4.74 1.47
CA ALA A 150 18.89 4.97 0.35
C ALA A 150 18.23 4.82 -1.03
N ARG A 151 17.14 4.04 -1.14
CA ARG A 151 16.45 3.75 -2.42
C ARG A 151 15.18 4.57 -2.68
N GLN A 152 14.83 5.48 -1.78
CA GLN A 152 13.67 6.37 -1.94
C GLN A 152 14.09 7.67 -2.65
N HIS A 153 14.17 7.63 -3.97
CA HIS A 153 14.64 8.77 -4.78
C HIS A 153 13.64 9.93 -4.77
N LEU A 154 12.34 9.65 -4.86
CA LEU A 154 11.30 10.68 -4.80
C LEU A 154 11.19 11.28 -3.41
N MET A 155 11.30 10.48 -2.35
CA MET A 155 11.35 11.02 -0.98
C MET A 155 12.56 11.95 -0.80
N ALA A 156 13.73 11.55 -1.30
CA ALA A 156 14.94 12.38 -1.19
C ALA A 156 14.80 13.71 -1.97
N ALA A 157 14.12 13.68 -3.11
CA ALA A 157 13.85 14.85 -3.93
C ALA A 157 12.79 15.78 -3.32
N THR A 158 11.70 15.22 -2.79
CA THR A 158 10.46 15.98 -2.53
C THR A 158 9.99 15.98 -1.09
N GLY A 159 10.44 15.04 -0.27
CA GLY A 159 9.93 14.81 1.09
C GLY A 159 8.45 14.41 1.18
N GLY A 160 7.77 14.17 0.05
CA GLY A 160 6.31 14.15 -0.04
C GLY A 160 5.68 12.82 -0.43
N VAL A 161 6.43 11.71 -0.37
CA VAL A 161 5.95 10.39 -0.82
C VAL A 161 6.14 9.31 0.24
N HIS A 162 5.49 8.17 0.04
CA HIS A 162 5.68 6.94 0.80
C HIS A 162 6.34 5.86 -0.07
N ALA A 163 6.86 4.83 0.59
CA ALA A 163 7.51 3.71 -0.06
C ALA A 163 7.06 2.37 0.52
N ALA A 164 6.99 1.38 -0.36
CA ALA A 164 6.82 -0.03 -0.01
C ALA A 164 7.95 -0.84 -0.64
N ALA A 165 8.55 -1.73 0.14
CA ALA A 165 9.63 -2.59 -0.33
C ALA A 165 9.35 -4.06 -0.03
N TRP A 166 9.81 -4.93 -0.94
CA TRP A 166 9.87 -6.36 -0.73
C TRP A 166 11.25 -6.76 -0.24
N CYS A 167 11.29 -7.44 0.89
CA CYS A 167 12.51 -7.83 1.57
C CYS A 167 12.66 -9.34 1.56
N GLY A 168 13.87 -9.82 1.28
CA GLY A 168 14.24 -11.19 1.63
C GLY A 168 14.35 -11.38 3.15
N PRO A 169 14.45 -12.62 3.65
CA PRO A 169 14.57 -12.91 5.09
C PRO A 169 15.81 -12.31 5.75
N ASP A 170 16.84 -12.00 4.96
CA ASP A 170 18.10 -11.36 5.36
C ASP A 170 18.03 -9.82 5.40
N GLY A 171 16.86 -9.25 5.06
CA GLY A 171 16.62 -7.82 5.01
C GLY A 171 17.08 -7.14 3.71
N GLN A 172 17.55 -7.89 2.72
CA GLN A 172 17.89 -7.33 1.42
C GLN A 172 16.60 -6.90 0.69
N LEU A 173 16.48 -5.62 0.31
CA LEU A 173 15.32 -5.23 -0.52
C LEU A 173 15.54 -5.72 -1.96
N ARG A 174 14.54 -6.42 -2.49
CA ARG A 174 14.48 -6.93 -3.86
C ARG A 174 13.73 -5.97 -4.80
N ALA A 175 12.74 -5.26 -4.28
CA ALA A 175 11.97 -4.25 -5.01
C ALA A 175 11.56 -3.11 -4.09
N VAL A 176 11.46 -1.89 -4.61
CA VAL A 176 11.01 -0.68 -3.89
C VAL A 176 10.14 0.14 -4.84
N PHE A 177 8.98 0.58 -4.37
CA PHE A 177 8.07 1.46 -5.10
C PHE A 177 7.69 2.65 -4.24
N GLU A 178 7.60 3.82 -4.88
CA GLU A 178 7.22 5.09 -4.25
C GLU A 178 5.89 5.61 -4.81
N ASP A 179 5.11 6.26 -3.94
CA ASP A 179 3.88 6.97 -4.32
C ASP A 179 3.49 7.98 -3.24
N VAL A 180 2.82 9.07 -3.62
CA VAL A 180 2.19 10.00 -2.66
C VAL A 180 1.25 9.28 -1.68
N GLY A 181 0.58 8.22 -2.13
CA GLY A 181 -0.27 7.36 -1.31
C GLY A 181 0.43 6.09 -0.84
N ARG A 182 0.49 5.85 0.48
CA ARG A 182 1.05 4.60 1.04
C ARG A 182 0.35 3.32 0.55
N HIS A 183 -0.95 3.38 0.28
CA HIS A 183 -1.70 2.22 -0.26
C HIS A 183 -1.30 1.94 -1.70
N ASN A 184 -1.17 2.99 -2.53
CA ASN A 184 -0.72 2.87 -3.90
C ASN A 184 0.72 2.35 -3.98
N ALA A 185 1.62 2.79 -3.08
CA ALA A 185 2.99 2.27 -3.02
C ALA A 185 2.99 0.76 -2.75
N LEU A 186 2.14 0.27 -1.83
CA LEU A 186 1.98 -1.16 -1.57
C LEU A 186 1.35 -1.89 -2.77
N ASP A 187 0.34 -1.30 -3.41
CA ASP A 187 -0.28 -1.90 -4.61
C ASP A 187 0.74 -2.00 -5.75
N LYS A 188 1.53 -0.96 -6.03
CA LYS A 188 2.64 -1.02 -7.00
C LYS A 188 3.59 -2.19 -6.71
N LEU A 189 4.01 -2.31 -5.45
CA LEU A 189 4.87 -3.41 -5.04
C LEU A 189 4.22 -4.78 -5.30
N ILE A 190 2.99 -4.98 -4.83
CA ILE A 190 2.26 -6.24 -4.98
C ILE A 190 2.06 -6.60 -6.45
N GLY A 191 1.64 -5.64 -7.28
CA GLY A 191 1.43 -5.89 -8.70
C GLY A 191 2.72 -6.22 -9.44
N HIS A 192 3.83 -5.57 -9.10
CA HIS A 192 5.14 -5.92 -9.64
C HIS A 192 5.54 -7.36 -9.30
N LEU A 193 5.45 -7.73 -8.01
CA LEU A 193 5.81 -9.05 -7.53
C LEU A 193 4.90 -10.14 -8.12
N ALA A 194 3.60 -9.88 -8.22
CA ALA A 194 2.64 -10.82 -8.80
C ALA A 194 2.94 -11.08 -10.28
N ARG A 195 3.25 -10.04 -11.06
CA ARG A 195 3.66 -10.19 -12.48
C ARG A 195 4.99 -10.95 -12.60
N ALA A 196 5.92 -10.73 -11.67
CA ALA A 196 7.18 -11.46 -11.58
C ALA A 196 7.03 -12.91 -11.05
N ARG A 197 5.82 -13.30 -10.60
CA ARG A 197 5.53 -14.61 -9.97
C ARG A 197 6.38 -14.89 -8.74
N GLU A 198 6.70 -13.84 -7.98
CA GLU A 198 7.41 -13.96 -6.71
C GLU A 198 6.56 -14.69 -5.67
N ALA A 199 7.20 -15.53 -4.86
CA ALA A 199 6.54 -16.25 -3.78
C ALA A 199 6.41 -15.34 -2.54
N PHE A 200 5.21 -14.83 -2.28
CA PHE A 200 4.93 -13.95 -1.13
C PHE A 200 5.17 -14.58 0.25
N GLY A 201 5.34 -15.90 0.35
CA GLY A 201 5.68 -16.57 1.60
C GLY A 201 7.17 -16.49 1.99
N GLU A 202 8.05 -16.09 1.07
CA GLU A 202 9.51 -16.16 1.27
C GLU A 202 10.16 -14.85 1.74
N GLY A 203 9.34 -13.83 2.01
CA GLY A 203 9.83 -12.51 2.37
C GLY A 203 8.83 -11.74 3.21
N PHE A 204 9.08 -10.44 3.33
CA PHE A 204 8.20 -9.54 4.05
C PHE A 204 8.14 -8.18 3.36
N VAL A 205 7.06 -7.45 3.62
CA VAL A 205 6.92 -6.06 3.16
C VAL A 205 7.43 -5.11 4.23
N PHE A 206 8.22 -4.12 3.82
CA PHE A 206 8.67 -3.01 4.65
C PHE A 206 8.09 -1.69 4.11
N LEU A 207 7.37 -0.94 4.96
CA LEU A 207 6.70 0.31 4.60
C LEU A 207 7.34 1.51 5.32
N SER A 208 7.48 2.62 4.61
CA SER A 208 7.92 3.89 5.24
C SER A 208 6.83 4.59 6.05
N SER A 209 5.58 4.15 5.91
CA SER A 209 4.39 4.76 6.54
C SER A 209 4.03 4.15 7.90
N ARG A 210 2.85 4.54 8.41
CA ARG A 210 2.12 3.80 9.47
C ARG A 210 1.51 2.52 8.90
N ALA A 211 1.17 1.58 9.77
CA ALA A 211 0.31 0.44 9.42
C ALA A 211 -1.17 0.78 9.70
N SER A 212 -1.97 0.94 8.64
CA SER A 212 -3.44 0.98 8.71
C SER A 212 -4.01 -0.42 8.55
N TYR A 213 -5.26 -0.62 8.97
CA TYR A 213 -5.94 -1.89 8.80
C TYR A 213 -6.02 -2.32 7.33
N GLU A 214 -6.24 -1.37 6.41
CA GLU A 214 -6.26 -1.62 4.96
C GLU A 214 -4.94 -2.22 4.47
N LEU A 215 -3.79 -1.67 4.88
CA LEU A 215 -2.47 -2.20 4.50
C LEU A 215 -2.28 -3.64 4.98
N VAL A 216 -2.71 -3.94 6.21
CA VAL A 216 -2.68 -5.31 6.76
C VAL A 216 -3.61 -6.24 5.98
N ARG A 217 -4.82 -5.79 5.62
CA ARG A 217 -5.76 -6.58 4.81
C ARG A 217 -5.21 -6.88 3.42
N LYS A 218 -4.59 -5.91 2.76
CA LYS A 218 -3.92 -6.11 1.47
C LYS A 218 -2.83 -7.18 1.58
N ALA A 219 -2.02 -7.14 2.65
CA ALA A 219 -1.01 -8.16 2.91
C ALA A 219 -1.61 -9.55 3.14
N ALA A 220 -2.62 -9.65 4.01
CA ALA A 220 -3.31 -10.90 4.32
C ALA A 220 -3.94 -11.54 3.08
N ARG A 221 -4.65 -10.74 2.26
CA ARG A 221 -5.24 -11.19 0.99
C ARG A 221 -4.19 -11.75 0.03
N MET A 222 -3.02 -11.12 -0.02
CA MET A 222 -1.90 -11.58 -0.84
C MET A 222 -1.04 -12.65 -0.18
N GLN A 223 -1.45 -13.17 0.98
CA GLN A 223 -0.73 -14.20 1.72
C GLN A 223 0.71 -13.78 2.08
N ILE A 224 0.92 -12.47 2.27
CA ILE A 224 2.18 -11.89 2.74
C ILE A 224 2.20 -12.03 4.26
N PRO A 225 3.15 -12.80 4.82
CA PRO A 225 3.01 -13.23 6.20
C PRO A 225 3.53 -12.22 7.22
N MET A 226 4.19 -11.15 6.76
CA MET A 226 4.79 -10.15 7.64
C MET A 226 4.80 -8.75 7.02
N LEU A 227 4.44 -7.77 7.86
CA LEU A 227 4.58 -6.34 7.60
C LEU A 227 5.51 -5.70 8.63
N ALA A 228 6.45 -4.89 8.16
CA ALA A 228 7.31 -4.05 8.99
C ALA A 228 7.11 -2.57 8.61
N THR A 229 7.05 -1.66 9.59
CA THR A 229 6.81 -0.24 9.33
C THR A 229 7.76 0.69 10.09
N ILE A 230 8.13 1.83 9.49
CA ILE A 230 8.91 2.88 10.18
C ILE A 230 8.07 3.56 11.27
N SER A 231 6.78 3.77 11.00
CA SER A 231 5.87 4.47 11.92
C SER A 231 4.92 3.51 12.64
N ALA A 232 4.16 4.04 13.60
CA ALA A 232 3.24 3.28 14.44
C ALA A 232 2.13 2.52 13.66
N PRO A 233 1.60 1.43 14.22
CA PRO A 233 0.35 0.82 13.75
C PRO A 233 -0.87 1.50 14.40
N THR A 234 -2.06 1.28 13.85
CA THR A 234 -3.32 1.58 14.55
C THR A 234 -3.86 0.37 15.31
N SER A 235 -4.71 0.58 16.31
CA SER A 235 -5.33 -0.51 17.08
C SER A 235 -6.11 -1.49 16.21
N LEU A 236 -6.84 -0.98 15.20
CA LEU A 236 -7.54 -1.83 14.24
C LEU A 236 -6.56 -2.62 13.37
N ALA A 237 -5.42 -2.05 12.98
CA ALA A 237 -4.40 -2.77 12.21
C ALA A 237 -3.84 -3.97 13.00
N ILE A 238 -3.56 -3.78 14.29
CA ILE A 238 -3.08 -4.85 15.18
C ILE A 238 -4.10 -5.99 15.22
N ARG A 239 -5.38 -5.69 15.51
CA ARG A 239 -6.43 -6.72 15.58
C ARG A 239 -6.58 -7.50 14.27
N ILE A 240 -6.54 -6.81 13.13
CA ILE A 240 -6.62 -7.46 11.82
C ILE A 240 -5.39 -8.34 11.57
N ALA A 241 -4.20 -7.90 11.98
CA ALA A 241 -2.97 -8.67 11.83
C ALA A 241 -3.02 -9.96 12.66
N GLU A 242 -3.47 -9.87 13.91
CA GLU A 242 -3.69 -11.02 14.80
C GLU A 242 -4.70 -12.02 14.21
N GLN A 243 -5.85 -11.53 13.71
CA GLN A 243 -6.87 -12.37 13.10
C GLN A 243 -6.38 -13.05 11.82
N ALA A 244 -5.59 -12.34 11.01
CA ALA A 244 -5.03 -12.87 9.77
C ALA A 244 -3.85 -13.82 10.02
N GLY A 245 -3.18 -13.72 11.17
CA GLY A 245 -1.88 -14.35 11.42
C GLY A 245 -0.69 -13.61 10.79
N VAL A 246 -0.89 -12.36 10.35
CA VAL A 246 0.18 -11.52 9.80
C VAL A 246 1.06 -10.99 10.93
N ARG A 247 2.36 -11.23 10.84
CA ARG A 247 3.33 -10.68 11.79
C ARG A 247 3.49 -9.17 11.56
N LEU A 248 3.25 -8.35 12.58
CA LEU A 248 3.31 -6.89 12.48
C LEU A 248 4.42 -6.31 13.35
N LEU A 249 5.42 -5.73 12.69
CA LEU A 249 6.48 -4.94 13.32
C LEU A 249 6.30 -3.46 13.00
N SER A 250 6.58 -2.59 13.96
CA SER A 250 6.58 -1.15 13.75
C SER A 250 7.71 -0.47 14.50
N PHE A 251 7.90 0.83 14.25
CA PHE A 251 9.05 1.59 14.73
C PHE A 251 10.39 0.97 14.32
N CYS A 252 10.41 0.31 13.15
CA CYS A 252 11.60 -0.33 12.61
C CYS A 252 12.62 0.76 12.23
N ARG A 253 13.66 0.89 13.05
CA ARG A 253 14.72 1.90 12.95
C ARG A 253 16.08 1.25 13.18
N GLN A 254 17.14 2.06 13.24
CA GLN A 254 18.50 1.55 13.44
C GLN A 254 18.70 0.86 14.80
N ASP A 255 17.94 1.30 15.81
CA ASP A 255 18.05 0.92 17.22
C ASP A 255 17.08 -0.21 17.63
N GLY A 256 16.14 -0.60 16.77
CA GLY A 256 15.26 -1.74 17.03
C GLY A 256 13.93 -1.68 16.30
N PHE A 257 12.98 -2.46 16.80
CA PHE A 257 11.59 -2.52 16.36
C PHE A 257 10.70 -2.98 17.52
N VAL A 258 9.40 -2.76 17.38
CA VAL A 258 8.37 -3.27 18.30
C VAL A 258 7.50 -4.27 17.55
N GLU A 259 7.33 -5.46 18.13
CA GLU A 259 6.45 -6.50 17.61
C GLU A 259 5.08 -6.45 18.29
N TYR A 260 4.01 -6.45 17.50
CA TYR A 260 2.63 -6.29 17.99
C TYR A 260 1.81 -7.58 17.99
N THR A 261 2.24 -8.62 17.28
CA THR A 261 1.44 -9.84 17.02
C THR A 261 2.14 -11.10 17.51
N SER A 262 2.98 -11.00 18.54
CA SER A 262 3.72 -12.15 19.09
C SER A 262 2.77 -13.21 19.65
N PRO A 263 2.97 -14.51 19.32
CA PRO A 263 2.23 -15.60 19.95
C PRO A 263 2.44 -15.57 21.47
N GLY A 264 1.36 -15.32 22.23
CA GLY A 264 1.38 -15.30 23.70
C GLY A 264 1.38 -13.91 24.34
N THR A 265 1.39 -12.81 23.58
CA THR A 265 1.18 -11.46 24.13
C THR A 265 -0.30 -11.20 24.35
N VAL A 266 -0.88 -11.81 25.39
CA VAL A 266 -2.16 -11.34 25.94
C VAL A 266 -1.86 -10.02 26.67
N ILE A 267 -2.08 -8.90 25.99
CA ILE A 267 -2.13 -7.61 26.69
C ILE A 267 -3.40 -7.67 27.56
N ALA A 268 -3.22 -7.61 28.88
CA ALA A 268 -4.33 -7.54 29.82
C ALA A 268 -5.33 -6.47 29.34
N SER A 269 -6.59 -6.86 29.18
CA SER A 269 -7.67 -5.94 28.82
C SER A 269 -7.64 -4.75 29.78
N GLU A 270 -7.57 -3.52 29.25
CA GLU A 270 -7.80 -2.32 30.05
C GLU A 270 -9.13 -2.48 30.81
N PRO A 271 -9.18 -2.14 32.12
CA PRO A 271 -10.44 -2.15 32.83
C PRO A 271 -11.42 -1.20 32.13
N PRO A 272 -12.72 -1.54 32.08
CA PRO A 272 -13.71 -0.70 31.43
C PRO A 272 -13.62 0.71 32.03
N VAL A 273 -13.50 1.71 31.15
CA VAL A 273 -13.63 3.12 31.53
C VAL A 273 -14.98 3.26 32.21
N ALA A 274 -14.96 3.61 33.51
CA ALA A 274 -16.17 3.86 34.25
C ALA A 274 -16.95 4.97 33.53
N ALA A 275 -18.17 4.66 33.09
CA ALA A 275 -19.09 5.64 32.57
C ALA A 275 -19.38 6.65 33.69
N GLY A 276 -18.89 7.88 33.53
CA GLY A 276 -19.32 9.06 34.26
C GLY A 276 -20.41 9.79 33.50
#